data_AF-A0A2H5V0D0-F1
#
_entry.id   AF-A0A2H5V0D0-F1
#
_cell.length_a   1.000
_cell.length_b   1.000
_cell.length_c   1.000
_cell.angle_alpha   90.00
_cell.angle_beta   90.00
_cell.angle_gamma   90.00
#
_symmetry.space_group_name_H-M   'P 1'
#
loop_
_entity.id
_entity.type
_entity.pdbx_description
1 polymer ?
#
loop_
_entity_poly.entity_id
_entity_poly.type
_entity_poly.pdbx_seq_one_letter_code
_entity_poly.pdbx_strand_id
1 'polypeptide(L)' 'MQKYDALTYALAYRIESWDGYIIHVAKAHGTRLIYSVDRELAKKAKEMTVLNPFPEDLMKEYDTYLQRKIGNTK' A
#
# COMPACT_ATOMS: atom_id res chain seq x y z
N MET A 1 6.79 -15.40 -16.72
CA MET A 1 6.64 -14.44 -15.61
C MET A 1 7.92 -13.62 -15.50
N GLN A 2 7.93 -12.39 -16.00
CA GLN A 2 9.15 -11.55 -16.06
C GLN A 2 9.20 -10.63 -14.83
N LYS A 3 10.30 -10.70 -14.06
CA LYS A 3 10.51 -9.87 -12.85
C LYS A 3 10.53 -8.36 -13.14
N TYR A 4 10.71 -7.94 -14.39
CA TYR A 4 10.75 -6.54 -14.81
C TYR A 4 9.41 -5.82 -14.65
N ASP A 5 8.29 -6.57 -14.62
CA ASP A 5 6.95 -5.99 -14.49
C ASP A 5 6.75 -5.25 -13.16
N ALA A 6 7.37 -5.71 -12.07
CA ALA A 6 7.29 -5.05 -10.77
C ALA A 6 7.93 -3.65 -10.78
N LEU A 7 9.08 -3.51 -11.45
CA LEU A 7 9.75 -2.21 -11.61
C LEU A 7 8.98 -1.30 -12.56
N THR A 8 8.37 -1.86 -13.61
CA THR A 8 7.48 -1.12 -14.49
C THR A 8 6.28 -0.56 -13.72
N TYR A 9 5.65 -1.34 -12.85
CA TYR A 9 4.55 -0.85 -12.01
C TYR A 9 5.02 0.19 -10.98
N ALA A 10 6.17 -0.02 -10.35
CA ALA A 10 6.74 0.97 -9.42
C ALA A 10 6.98 2.32 -10.10
N LEU A 11 7.56 2.30 -11.31
CA LEU A 11 7.77 3.48 -12.12
C LEU A 11 6.45 4.14 -12.55
N ALA A 12 5.51 3.34 -13.06
CA ALA A 12 4.24 3.83 -13.58
C ALA A 12 3.38 4.52 -12.50
N TYR A 13 3.31 3.94 -11.30
CA TYR A 13 2.53 4.49 -10.19
C TYR A 13 3.32 5.44 -9.27
N ARG A 14 4.63 5.60 -9.48
CA ARG A 14 5.53 6.38 -8.61
C ARG A 14 5.43 5.95 -7.14
N ILE A 15 5.50 4.64 -6.94
CA ILE A 15 5.48 3.94 -5.65
C ILE A 15 6.83 3.26 -5.42
N GLU A 16 7.03 2.70 -4.23
CA GLU A 16 8.26 2.00 -3.93
C GLU A 16 8.35 0.68 -4.70
N SER A 17 9.57 0.17 -4.88
CA SER A 17 9.80 -1.04 -5.69
C SER A 17 9.07 -2.27 -5.15
N TRP A 18 8.90 -2.36 -3.83
CA TRP A 18 8.19 -3.47 -3.18
C TRP A 18 6.67 -3.35 -3.33
N ASP A 19 6.10 -2.13 -3.34
CA ASP A 19 4.68 -1.93 -3.69
C ASP A 19 4.40 -2.37 -5.14
N GLY A 20 5.31 -2.04 -6.07
CA GLY A 20 5.23 -2.49 -7.46
C GLY A 20 5.26 -4.02 -7.59
N TYR A 21 6.00 -4.71 -6.73
CA TYR A 21 6.00 -6.18 -6.67
C TYR A 21 4.66 -6.74 -6.17
N ILE A 22 4.05 -6.13 -5.14
CA ILE A 22 2.72 -6.53 -4.65
C ILE A 22 1.68 -6.41 -5.78
N ILE A 23 1.71 -5.31 -6.54
CA ILE A 23 0.82 -5.11 -7.70
C ILE A 23 1.08 -6.17 -8.77
N HIS A 24 2.34 -6.48 -9.06
CA HIS A 24 2.69 -7.53 -10.02
C HIS A 24 2.10 -8.88 -9.59
N VAL A 25 2.27 -9.27 -8.32
CA VAL A 25 1.73 -10.52 -7.77
C VAL A 25 0.20 -10.52 -7.86
N ALA A 26 -0.47 -9.45 -7.46
CA ALA A 26 -1.93 -9.33 -7.54
C ALA A 26 -2.42 -9.57 -8.98
N LYS A 27 -1.83 -8.87 -9.96
CA LYS A 27 -2.17 -9.03 -11.38
C LYS A 27 -1.85 -10.43 -11.91
N ALA A 28 -0.72 -11.03 -11.52
CA ALA A 28 -0.33 -12.38 -11.93
C ALA A 28 -1.32 -13.46 -11.45
N HIS A 29 -1.98 -13.23 -10.32
CA HIS A 29 -3.03 -14.10 -9.78
C HIS A 29 -4.45 -13.68 -10.19
N GLY A 30 -4.58 -12.75 -11.13
CA GLY A 30 -5.88 -12.32 -11.66
C GLY A 30 -6.74 -11.51 -10.69
N THR A 31 -6.17 -11.02 -9.59
CA THR A 31 -6.86 -10.16 -8.64
C THR A 31 -6.47 -8.69 -8.83
N ARG A 32 -7.42 -7.79 -8.57
CA ARG A 32 -7.19 -6.35 -8.49
C ARG A 32 -7.34 -5.84 -7.06
N LEU A 33 -7.61 -6.71 -6.10
CA LEU A 33 -7.83 -6.38 -4.71
C LEU A 33 -6.55 -6.58 -3.90
N ILE A 34 -6.12 -5.52 -3.21
CA ILE A 34 -4.98 -5.52 -2.29
C ILE A 34 -5.50 -5.05 -0.94
N TYR A 35 -5.17 -5.79 0.12
CA TYR A 35 -5.41 -5.32 1.49
C TYR A 35 -4.15 -4.63 2.01
N SER A 36 -4.27 -3.35 2.38
CA SER A 36 -3.14 -2.59 2.92
C SER A 36 -3.60 -1.44 3.81
N VAL A 37 -2.81 -1.14 4.84
CA VAL A 37 -2.95 0.06 5.67
C VAL A 37 -2.27 1.28 5.03
N ASP A 38 -1.46 1.07 3.99
CA ASP A 38 -0.73 2.13 3.31
C ASP A 38 -1.69 3.02 2.49
N ARG A 39 -1.91 4.23 3.00
CA ARG A 39 -2.77 5.24 2.38
C ARG A 39 -2.16 5.79 1.09
N GLU A 40 -0.84 5.83 0.95
CA GLU A 40 -0.19 6.32 -0.28
C GLU A 40 -0.32 5.30 -1.40
N LEU A 41 -0.17 4.00 -1.10
CA LEU A 41 -0.43 2.94 -2.07
C LEU A 41 -1.87 3.01 -2.58
N ALA A 42 -2.84 3.19 -1.68
CA ALA A 42 -4.25 3.32 -2.04
C ALA A 42 -4.55 4.54 -2.93
N LYS A 43 -3.83 5.66 -2.75
CA LYS A 43 -3.98 6.85 -3.59
C LYS A 43 -3.34 6.69 -4.97
N LYS A 44 -2.19 6.03 -5.04
CA LYS A 44 -1.34 5.99 -6.24
C LYS A 44 -1.69 4.83 -7.18
N ALA A 45 -2.02 3.65 -6.66
CA ALA A 45 -2.33 2.46 -7.45
C ALA A 45 -3.78 2.45 -7.97
N LYS A 46 -4.16 3.44 -8.79
CA LYS A 46 -5.56 3.67 -9.22
C LYS A 46 -6.24 2.51 -9.96
N GLU A 47 -5.48 1.63 -10.58
CA GLU A 47 -6.02 0.45 -11.26
C GLU A 47 -6.33 -0.71 -10.30
N MET A 48 -5.82 -0.65 -9.08
CA MET A 48 -6.03 -1.64 -8.03
C MET A 48 -7.05 -1.10 -7.01
N THR A 49 -7.89 -1.98 -6.51
CA THR A 49 -8.71 -1.71 -5.34
C THR A 49 -7.86 -1.99 -4.10
N VAL A 50 -7.41 -0.93 -3.42
CA VAL A 50 -6.67 -1.06 -2.17
C VAL A 50 -7.63 -0.79 -1.01
N LEU A 51 -7.86 -1.79 -0.17
CA LEU A 51 -8.74 -1.69 1.01
C LEU A 51 -7.94 -1.82 2.29
N ASN A 52 -8.21 -0.95 3.25
CA ASN A 52 -7.74 -1.17 4.61
C ASN A 52 -8.63 -2.24 5.27
N PRO A 53 -8.08 -3.38 5.72
CA PRO A 53 -8.87 -4.42 6.39
C PRO A 53 -9.33 -4.03 7.80
N PHE A 54 -8.78 -2.94 8.36
CA PHE A 54 -9.10 -2.49 9.72
C PHE A 54 -10.16 -1.38 9.73
N PRO A 55 -11.05 -1.39 10.75
CA PRO A 55 -12.00 -0.30 10.99
C PRO A 55 -11.32 1.06 11.16
N GLU A 56 -12.01 2.14 10.74
CA GLU A 56 -11.45 3.49 10.75
C GLU A 56 -11.19 4.03 12.17
N ASP A 57 -12.05 3.66 13.13
CA ASP A 57 -11.89 3.96 14.56
C ASP A 57 -10.61 3.33 15.12
N LEU A 58 -10.36 2.06 14.83
CA LEU A 58 -9.12 1.38 15.23
C LEU A 58 -7.89 2.04 14.61
N MET A 59 -7.97 2.44 13.34
CA MET A 59 -6.88 3.16 12.67
C MET A 59 -6.62 4.54 13.28
N LYS A 60 -7.65 5.25 13.76
CA LYS A 60 -7.50 6.54 14.46
C LYS A 60 -6.83 6.37 15.82
N GLU A 61 -7.17 5.31 16.55
CA GLU A 61 -6.52 4.98 17.81
C GLU A 61 -5.04 4.65 17.59
N TYR A 62 -4.74 3.87 16.55
CA TYR A 62 -3.37 3.56 16.15
C TYR A 62 -2.56 4.80 15.78
N ASP A 63 -3.10 5.69 14.93
CA ASP A 63 -2.46 6.95 14.55
C ASP A 63 -2.18 7.82 15.79
N THR A 64 -3.14 7.90 16.71
CA THR A 64 -3.00 8.62 17.99
C THR A 64 -1.90 8.02 18.86
N TYR A 65 -1.85 6.70 18.95
CA TYR A 65 -0.80 5.98 19.71
C TYR A 65 0.58 6.26 19.13
N LEU A 66 0.74 6.17 17.80
CA LEU A 66 2.00 6.47 17.12
C LEU A 66 2.44 7.92 17.36
N GLN A 67 1.54 8.89 17.25
CA GLN A 67 1.84 10.29 17.51
C GLN A 67 2.34 10.52 18.93
N ARG A 68 1.76 9.85 19.93
CA ARG A 68 2.23 9.95 21.34
C ARG A 68 3.60 9.34 21.55
N LYS A 69 3.89 8.21 20.89
CA LYS A 69 5.15 7.47 21.05
C LYS A 69 6.31 8.07 20.27
N ILE A 70 6.05 8.52 19.05
CA ILE A 70 7.07 9.00 18.09
C ILE A 70 7.11 10.54 18.07
N GLY A 71 5.97 11.22 18.26
CA GLY A 71 5.90 12.68 18.31
C GLY A 71 6.53 13.31 19.56
N ASN A 72 6.79 12.52 20.61
CA ASN A 72 7.55 12.94 21.80
C ASN A 72 9.07 12.81 21.63
N THR A 73 9.58 12.48 20.44
CA THR A 73 11.01 12.39 20.14
C THR A 73 11.49 13.62 19.35
N LYS A 74 11.23 14.82 19.88
CA LYS A 74 11.89 16.06 19.46
C LYS A 74 12.48 16.78 20.65
#